data_AF-A0A086A7X8-F1
#
_entry.id   AF-A0A086A7X8-F1
#
_cell.length_a   1.000
_cell.length_b   1.000
_cell.length_c   1.000
_cell.angle_alpha   90.00
_cell.angle_beta   90.00
_cell.angle_gamma   90.00
#
_symmetry.space_group_name_H-M   'P 1'
#
loop_
_entity.id
_entity.type
_entity.pdbx_description
1 polymer ?
#
loop_
_entity_poly.entity_id
_entity_poly.type
_entity_poly.pdbx_seq_one_letter_code
_entity_poly.pdbx_strand_id
1 'polypeptide(L)'
;MKFCKRVFIITSIFNIFSCAQIYPLVIQLKWSLMKKIFLFILFSVAIYTKAQQVYSLRPTEIDLPENSYQKDINNELPAYEGTWKGTWNNKIIYVNFKKILNTYNAVTKYYRDYLVARFKVTDLNGNIIFDNTNLEDNKTKIVGVNFRRYGDKYSLIYIDKDLCDTSGNIVINFTDPSKTQLNWKYNEGSNMITTDCQYYSTTPFPTALPKEIVLIKQ
;
A
#
# COMPACT_ATOMS: atom_id res chain seq x y z
N MET A 1 -49.17 18.50 39.69
CA MET A 1 -50.29 19.29 40.24
C MET A 1 -50.51 20.49 39.32
N LYS A 2 -51.78 20.81 39.00
CA LYS A 2 -52.32 21.59 37.84
C LYS A 2 -52.69 20.68 36.66
N PHE A 3 -53.94 20.58 36.17
CA PHE A 3 -55.24 21.14 36.54
C PHE A 3 -56.28 20.12 36.00
N CYS A 4 -57.16 19.56 36.83
CA CYS A 4 -58.31 18.77 36.39
C CYS A 4 -59.54 19.34 37.09
N LYS A 5 -60.28 20.20 36.40
CA LYS A 5 -61.51 20.83 36.93
C LYS A 5 -62.70 19.96 36.53
N ARG A 6 -63.42 19.48 37.55
CA ARG A 6 -64.66 18.70 37.49
C ARG A 6 -65.78 19.45 36.75
N VAL A 7 -66.54 18.71 35.95
CA VAL A 7 -68.00 18.87 35.82
C VAL A 7 -68.61 17.49 36.12
N PHE A 8 -69.58 17.47 37.03
CA PHE A 8 -70.31 16.28 37.50
C PHE A 8 -71.81 16.54 37.23
N ILE A 9 -72.55 15.52 36.78
CA ILE A 9 -73.98 15.18 37.07
C ILE A 9 -74.35 14.02 36.08
N ILE A 10 -74.17 12.76 36.49
CA ILE A 10 -75.15 11.74 36.96
C ILE A 10 -76.07 11.17 35.86
N THR A 11 -75.77 9.95 35.40
CA THR A 11 -76.63 8.75 35.42
C THR A 11 -75.80 7.54 34.93
N SER A 12 -76.31 6.33 35.16
CA SER A 12 -75.61 5.10 35.51
C SER A 12 -74.83 4.35 34.40
N ILE A 13 -73.98 3.44 34.89
CA ILE A 13 -73.31 2.29 34.24
C ILE A 13 -71.91 2.58 33.68
N PHE A 14 -70.93 2.28 34.55
CA PHE A 14 -69.62 1.67 34.26
C PHE A 14 -69.04 1.86 32.85
N ASN A 15 -68.05 2.75 32.74
CA ASN A 15 -66.75 2.38 32.19
C ASN A 15 -65.68 3.37 32.66
N ILE A 16 -65.08 3.05 33.80
CA ILE A 16 -63.87 3.69 34.31
C ILE A 16 -62.70 3.12 33.48
N PHE A 17 -62.40 3.70 32.33
CA PHE A 17 -61.07 3.54 31.76
C PHE A 17 -60.16 4.57 32.40
N SER A 18 -59.41 4.11 33.41
CA SER A 18 -58.53 4.94 34.21
C SER A 18 -57.45 5.60 33.35
N CYS A 19 -57.26 6.91 33.53
CA CYS A 19 -56.17 7.68 32.93
C CYS A 19 -54.77 7.17 33.39
N ALA A 20 -54.71 6.30 34.40
CA ALA A 20 -53.49 5.70 34.94
C ALA A 20 -52.89 4.57 34.08
N GLN A 21 -53.65 3.98 33.14
CA GLN A 21 -53.15 2.88 32.30
C GLN A 21 -52.64 3.30 30.92
N ILE A 22 -52.90 4.55 30.49
CA ILE A 22 -52.58 5.01 29.13
C ILE A 22 -51.13 5.53 29.03
N TYR A 23 -50.64 6.20 30.09
CA TYR A 23 -49.28 6.73 30.15
C TYR A 23 -48.16 5.70 29.95
N PRO A 24 -48.14 4.54 30.66
CA PRO A 24 -47.09 3.54 30.46
C PRO A 24 -47.16 2.90 29.07
N LEU A 25 -48.36 2.74 28.49
CA LEU A 25 -48.54 2.20 27.14
C LEU A 25 -47.96 3.12 26.06
N VAL A 26 -48.17 4.44 26.17
CA VAL A 26 -47.62 5.43 25.23
C VAL A 26 -46.10 5.49 25.31
N ILE A 27 -45.51 5.36 26.49
CA ILE A 27 -44.05 5.33 26.67
C ILE A 27 -43.46 4.02 26.11
N GLN A 28 -44.11 2.87 26.35
CA GLN A 28 -43.72 1.58 25.79
C GLN A 28 -43.82 1.56 24.25
N LEU A 29 -44.88 2.15 23.69
CA LEU A 29 -45.06 2.32 22.25
C LEU A 29 -44.00 3.26 21.66
N LYS A 30 -43.71 4.40 22.30
CA LYS A 30 -42.64 5.32 21.89
C LYS A 30 -41.26 4.65 21.95
N TRP A 31 -40.97 3.88 22.99
CA TRP A 31 -39.72 3.14 23.14
C TRP A 31 -39.58 2.01 22.10
N SER A 32 -40.66 1.28 21.83
CA SER A 32 -40.78 0.30 20.75
C SER A 32 -40.53 0.93 19.37
N LEU A 33 -41.10 2.11 19.11
CA LEU A 33 -40.89 2.85 17.86
C LEU A 33 -39.45 3.36 17.73
N MET A 34 -38.88 3.91 18.80
CA MET A 34 -37.50 4.43 18.83
C MET A 34 -36.46 3.33 18.61
N LYS A 35 -36.70 2.11 19.13
CA LYS A 35 -35.83 0.95 18.86
C LYS A 35 -35.80 0.57 17.38
N LYS A 36 -36.96 0.61 16.70
CA LYS A 36 -37.05 0.31 15.26
C LYS A 36 -36.37 1.38 14.40
N ILE A 37 -36.50 2.65 14.77
CA ILE A 37 -35.80 3.76 14.11
C ILE A 37 -34.28 3.63 14.31
N PHE A 38 -33.82 3.31 15.51
CA PHE A 38 -32.41 3.08 15.78
C PHE A 38 -31.85 1.89 14.96
N LEU A 39 -32.59 0.78 14.87
CA LEU A 39 -32.21 -0.36 14.01
C LEU A 39 -32.13 0.02 12.54
N PHE A 40 -33.06 0.86 12.05
CA PHE A 40 -33.06 1.34 10.67
C PHE A 40 -31.87 2.26 10.38
N ILE A 41 -31.51 3.15 11.32
CA ILE A 41 -30.31 4.00 11.20
C ILE A 41 -29.05 3.11 11.17
N LEU A 42 -28.94 2.13 12.06
CA LEU A 42 -27.80 1.21 12.10
C LEU A 42 -27.66 0.41 10.80
N PHE A 43 -28.79 -0.07 10.26
CA PHE A 43 -28.84 -0.79 8.98
C PHE A 43 -28.45 0.13 7.82
N SER A 44 -28.95 1.37 7.79
CA SER A 44 -28.64 2.34 6.73
C SER A 44 -27.15 2.70 6.70
N VAL A 45 -26.50 2.92 7.85
CA VAL A 45 -25.07 3.22 7.95
C VAL A 45 -24.21 2.05 7.45
N ALA A 46 -24.66 0.80 7.61
CA ALA A 46 -23.96 -0.38 7.12
C ALA A 46 -23.93 -0.50 5.58
N ILE A 47 -24.84 0.17 4.86
CA ILE A 47 -24.92 0.13 3.38
C ILE A 47 -24.05 1.21 2.73
N TYR A 48 -23.67 2.26 3.47
CA TYR A 48 -22.87 3.37 2.94
C TYR A 48 -21.36 3.15 3.02
N THR A 49 -20.88 2.04 3.58
CA THR A 49 -19.46 1.71 3.56
C THR A 49 -19.10 1.09 2.20
N LYS A 50 -18.47 1.89 1.33
CA LYS A 50 -17.73 1.35 0.18
C LYS A 50 -16.48 0.63 0.72
N ALA A 51 -16.66 -0.59 1.20
CA ALA A 51 -15.54 -1.42 1.62
C ALA A 51 -14.63 -1.63 0.41
N GLN A 52 -13.38 -1.16 0.53
CA GLN A 52 -12.37 -1.35 -0.49
C GLN A 52 -12.09 -2.85 -0.64
N GLN A 53 -12.22 -3.39 -1.85
CA GLN A 53 -11.91 -4.79 -2.13
C GLN A 53 -10.40 -5.00 -2.00
N VAL A 54 -9.99 -5.99 -1.21
CA VAL A 54 -8.58 -6.29 -0.93
C VAL A 54 -8.17 -7.56 -1.65
N TYR A 55 -7.06 -7.49 -2.38
CA TYR A 55 -6.46 -8.57 -3.15
C TYR A 55 -5.04 -8.84 -2.65
N SER A 56 -4.61 -10.10 -2.75
CA SER A 56 -3.25 -10.50 -2.38
C SER A 56 -2.23 -10.07 -3.44
N LEU A 57 -0.95 -9.96 -3.06
CA LEU A 57 0.15 -9.83 -4.05
C LEU A 57 0.38 -11.15 -4.85
N ARG A 58 -0.13 -12.28 -4.34
CA ARG A 58 -0.05 -13.61 -4.96
C ARG A 58 -1.41 -14.34 -4.97
N PRO A 59 -1.79 -15.01 -6.07
CA PRO A 59 -1.16 -14.94 -7.39
C PRO A 59 -1.23 -13.51 -7.95
N THR A 60 -0.32 -13.18 -8.85
CA THR A 60 -0.31 -11.84 -9.45
C THR A 60 -1.50 -11.69 -10.38
N GLU A 61 -2.44 -10.85 -9.99
CA GLU A 61 -3.60 -10.45 -10.80
C GLU A 61 -3.24 -9.25 -11.66
N ILE A 62 -3.63 -9.29 -12.94
CA ILE A 62 -3.31 -8.26 -13.94
C ILE A 62 -4.44 -7.25 -14.14
N ASP A 63 -5.66 -7.57 -13.69
CA ASP A 63 -6.85 -6.78 -13.91
C ASP A 63 -7.66 -6.68 -12.61
N LEU A 64 -7.17 -5.81 -11.72
CA LEU A 64 -7.81 -5.54 -10.45
C LEU A 64 -8.89 -4.46 -10.65
N PRO A 65 -10.06 -4.57 -10.01
CA PRO A 65 -11.09 -3.54 -10.09
C PRO A 65 -10.57 -2.17 -9.68
N GLU A 66 -11.07 -1.11 -10.31
CA GLU A 66 -10.70 0.26 -9.94
C GLU A 66 -11.00 0.53 -8.45
N ASN A 67 -10.12 1.28 -7.80
CA ASN A 67 -10.14 1.61 -6.37
C ASN A 67 -10.01 0.40 -5.42
N SER A 68 -9.71 -0.80 -5.92
CA SER A 68 -9.32 -1.93 -5.08
C SER A 68 -7.93 -1.72 -4.44
N TYR A 69 -7.53 -2.62 -3.55
CA TYR A 69 -6.25 -2.60 -2.86
C TYR A 69 -5.50 -3.93 -3.00
N GLN A 70 -4.39 -3.91 -3.71
CA GLN A 70 -3.42 -5.00 -3.77
C GLN A 70 -2.48 -4.96 -2.55
N LYS A 71 -2.77 -5.76 -1.54
CA LYS A 71 -2.13 -5.71 -0.21
C LYS A 71 -1.17 -6.88 -0.01
N ASP A 72 -0.10 -6.63 0.74
CA ASP A 72 0.82 -7.66 1.25
C ASP A 72 0.20 -8.45 2.42
N ILE A 73 -0.79 -9.28 2.11
CA ILE A 73 -1.55 -10.08 3.09
C ILE A 73 -0.64 -11.11 3.79
N ASN A 74 0.31 -11.69 3.05
CA ASN A 74 1.18 -12.75 3.54
C ASN A 74 2.46 -12.23 4.23
N ASN A 75 2.60 -10.90 4.38
CA ASN A 75 3.73 -10.25 5.02
C ASN A 75 5.10 -10.64 4.40
N GLU A 76 5.15 -10.69 3.06
CA GLU A 76 6.32 -11.14 2.33
C GLU A 76 7.33 -10.01 2.10
N LEU A 77 6.86 -8.78 1.90
CA LEU A 77 7.71 -7.63 1.58
C LEU A 77 8.67 -7.23 2.72
N PRO A 78 8.31 -7.31 4.02
CA PRO A 78 9.23 -6.95 5.10
C PRO A 78 10.53 -7.77 5.15
N ALA A 79 10.55 -8.96 4.56
CA ALA A 79 11.78 -9.74 4.48
C ALA A 79 12.88 -9.02 3.66
N TYR A 80 12.48 -8.22 2.67
CA TYR A 80 13.38 -7.46 1.81
C TYR A 80 13.83 -6.14 2.43
N GLU A 81 13.10 -5.60 3.41
CA GLU A 81 13.40 -4.30 4.01
C GLU A 81 14.77 -4.28 4.70
N GLY A 82 15.39 -3.10 4.67
CA GLY A 82 16.70 -2.84 5.25
C GLY A 82 17.76 -2.59 4.19
N THR A 83 19.01 -2.53 4.66
CA THR A 83 20.18 -2.23 3.83
C THR A 83 20.90 -3.51 3.43
N TRP A 84 21.26 -3.57 2.15
CA TRP A 84 21.92 -4.70 1.52
C TRP A 84 23.21 -4.22 0.87
N LYS A 85 24.29 -4.97 1.05
CA LYS A 85 25.61 -4.63 0.55
C LYS A 85 26.10 -5.66 -0.46
N GLY A 86 26.71 -5.21 -1.54
CA GLY A 86 27.45 -6.08 -2.47
C GLY A 86 28.69 -5.40 -3.03
N THR A 87 29.61 -6.20 -3.53
CA THR A 87 30.83 -5.74 -4.20
C THR A 87 30.86 -6.24 -5.64
N TRP A 88 31.13 -5.36 -6.60
CA TRP A 88 31.31 -5.71 -8.02
C TRP A 88 32.34 -4.79 -8.66
N ASN A 89 33.22 -5.30 -9.51
CA ASN A 89 34.17 -4.49 -10.30
C ASN A 89 34.86 -3.36 -9.49
N ASN A 90 35.37 -3.68 -8.30
CA ASN A 90 36.01 -2.73 -7.38
C ASN A 90 35.11 -1.56 -6.94
N LYS A 91 33.80 -1.77 -6.89
CA LYS A 91 32.79 -0.87 -6.34
C LYS A 91 31.97 -1.59 -5.27
N ILE A 92 31.44 -0.82 -4.33
CA ILE A 92 30.54 -1.31 -3.28
C ILE A 92 29.19 -0.63 -3.45
N ILE A 93 28.10 -1.41 -3.44
CA ILE A 93 26.73 -0.92 -3.56
C ILE A 93 26.03 -1.21 -2.26
N TYR A 94 25.34 -0.18 -1.78
CA TYR A 94 24.42 -0.26 -0.67
C TYR A 94 23.03 -0.02 -1.22
N VAL A 95 22.13 -0.99 -1.14
CA VAL A 95 20.73 -0.85 -1.55
C VAL A 95 19.87 -0.87 -0.29
N ASN A 96 19.08 0.18 -0.06
CA ASN A 96 18.11 0.23 1.02
C ASN A 96 16.71 0.04 0.45
N PHE A 97 16.06 -1.07 0.81
CA PHE A 97 14.66 -1.31 0.48
C PHE A 97 13.75 -0.85 1.61
N LYS A 98 12.63 -0.24 1.21
CA LYS A 98 11.56 0.17 2.11
C LYS A 98 10.21 -0.27 1.55
N LYS A 99 9.35 -0.80 2.40
CA LYS A 99 7.96 -1.11 2.05
C LYS A 99 7.12 0.17 2.08
N ILE A 100 6.38 0.40 1.01
CA ILE A 100 5.40 1.46 0.89
C ILE A 100 4.02 0.82 0.92
N LEU A 101 3.11 1.45 1.66
CA LEU A 101 1.76 0.93 1.91
C LEU A 101 0.71 1.76 1.18
N ASN A 102 -0.39 1.10 0.80
CA ASN A 102 -1.65 1.72 0.41
C ASN A 102 -1.51 2.96 -0.51
N THR A 103 -0.68 2.86 -1.55
CA THR A 103 -0.45 3.98 -2.47
C THR A 103 -1.28 3.80 -3.73
N TYR A 104 -2.06 4.83 -4.06
CA TYR A 104 -2.84 4.86 -5.30
C TYR A 104 -1.94 5.04 -6.51
N ASN A 105 -2.11 4.18 -7.51
CA ASN A 105 -1.47 4.34 -8.82
C ASN A 105 -2.51 4.85 -9.81
N ALA A 106 -2.32 6.04 -10.37
CA ALA A 106 -3.26 6.64 -11.33
C ALA A 106 -3.33 5.90 -12.67
N VAL A 107 -2.29 5.17 -13.06
CA VAL A 107 -2.24 4.41 -14.32
C VAL A 107 -3.04 3.11 -14.18
N THR A 108 -2.80 2.36 -13.10
CA THR A 108 -3.50 1.09 -12.87
C THR A 108 -4.81 1.24 -12.11
N LYS A 109 -5.07 2.44 -11.56
CA LYS A 109 -6.28 2.86 -10.85
C LYS A 109 -6.62 2.03 -9.60
N TYR A 110 -5.63 1.44 -8.94
CA TYR A 110 -5.80 0.73 -7.68
C TYR A 110 -4.70 1.12 -6.67
N TYR A 111 -4.93 0.81 -5.40
CA TYR A 111 -3.98 1.00 -4.31
C TYR A 111 -3.08 -0.22 -4.19
N ARG A 112 -1.82 -0.06 -3.82
CA ARG A 112 -0.92 -1.21 -3.64
C ARG A 112 0.14 -1.04 -2.56
N ASP A 113 0.58 -2.19 -2.05
CA ASP A 113 1.81 -2.35 -1.28
C ASP A 113 2.95 -2.76 -2.21
N TYR A 114 4.11 -2.11 -2.10
CA TYR A 114 5.27 -2.40 -2.94
C TYR A 114 6.56 -1.96 -2.28
N LEU A 115 7.70 -2.39 -2.81
CA LEU A 115 9.02 -1.93 -2.38
C LEU A 115 9.45 -0.71 -3.18
N VAL A 116 10.10 0.24 -2.51
CA VAL A 116 10.98 1.20 -3.18
C VAL A 116 12.41 0.94 -2.75
N ALA A 117 13.38 1.28 -3.61
CA ALA A 117 14.78 1.16 -3.25
C ALA A 117 15.56 2.44 -3.55
N ARG A 118 16.47 2.74 -2.64
CA ARG A 118 17.54 3.72 -2.79
C ARG A 118 18.85 3.00 -2.84
N PHE A 119 19.86 3.59 -3.47
CA PHE A 119 21.18 3.04 -3.49
C PHE A 119 22.26 4.11 -3.38
N LYS A 120 23.41 3.66 -2.88
CA LYS A 120 24.67 4.39 -2.88
C LYS A 120 25.75 3.48 -3.42
N VAL A 121 26.59 4.02 -4.29
CA VAL A 121 27.76 3.34 -4.86
C VAL A 121 29.01 4.08 -4.45
N THR A 122 29.98 3.36 -3.92
CA THR A 122 31.32 3.88 -3.64
C THR A 122 32.38 3.08 -4.39
N ASP A 123 33.56 3.69 -4.57
CA ASP A 123 34.77 2.91 -4.84
C ASP A 123 35.24 2.17 -3.56
N LEU A 124 36.35 1.43 -3.67
CA LEU A 124 36.95 0.72 -2.53
C LEU A 124 37.57 1.66 -1.48
N ASN A 125 37.85 2.92 -1.83
CA ASN A 125 38.42 3.93 -0.94
C ASN A 125 37.35 4.72 -0.18
N GLY A 126 36.07 4.49 -0.48
CA GLY A 126 34.94 5.18 0.13
C GLY A 126 34.49 6.45 -0.59
N ASN A 127 35.06 6.77 -1.76
CA ASN A 127 34.58 7.89 -2.57
C ASN A 127 33.22 7.56 -3.17
N ILE A 128 32.28 8.50 -3.07
CA ILE A 128 30.92 8.34 -3.59
C ILE A 128 30.94 8.50 -5.11
N ILE A 129 30.42 7.50 -5.82
CA ILE A 129 30.25 7.51 -7.29
C ILE A 129 28.80 7.85 -7.65
N PHE A 130 27.84 7.25 -6.94
CA PHE A 130 26.41 7.53 -7.10
C PHE A 130 25.74 7.54 -5.74
N ASP A 131 24.84 8.48 -5.50
CA ASP A 131 24.06 8.51 -4.27
C ASP A 131 22.67 9.08 -4.54
N ASN A 132 21.65 8.30 -4.20
CA ASN A 132 20.26 8.75 -4.23
C ASN A 132 19.53 8.47 -2.90
N THR A 133 20.29 8.26 -1.83
CA THR A 133 19.76 7.93 -0.49
C THR A 133 18.91 9.06 0.12
N ASN A 134 19.09 10.29 -0.35
CA ASN A 134 18.32 11.45 0.08
C ASN A 134 16.99 11.66 -0.67
N LEU A 135 16.66 10.82 -1.66
CA LEU A 135 15.40 10.96 -2.41
C LEU A 135 14.19 10.63 -1.54
N GLU A 136 13.08 11.34 -1.74
CA GLU A 136 11.78 11.03 -1.16
C GLU A 136 11.22 9.70 -1.72
N ASP A 137 10.32 9.05 -0.97
CA ASP A 137 9.79 7.72 -1.35
C ASP A 137 9.15 7.70 -2.76
N ASN A 138 8.44 8.78 -3.12
CA ASN A 138 7.76 8.95 -4.41
C ASN A 138 8.70 9.37 -5.56
N LYS A 139 9.96 9.67 -5.28
CA LYS A 139 10.98 10.09 -6.26
C LYS A 139 12.08 9.04 -6.43
N THR A 140 11.97 7.90 -5.76
CA THR A 140 12.95 6.82 -5.84
C THR A 140 13.13 6.32 -7.27
N LYS A 141 14.37 5.98 -7.63
CA LYS A 141 14.72 5.51 -8.98
C LYS A 141 14.41 4.04 -9.20
N ILE A 142 14.17 3.27 -8.12
CA ILE A 142 13.87 1.85 -8.17
C ILE A 142 12.53 1.60 -7.48
N VAL A 143 11.58 1.05 -8.23
CA VAL A 143 10.20 0.84 -7.80
C VAL A 143 9.78 -0.62 -8.05
N GLY A 144 9.23 -1.26 -7.04
CA GLY A 144 8.68 -2.60 -7.10
C GLY A 144 7.46 -2.70 -8.00
N VAL A 145 7.38 -3.77 -8.78
CA VAL A 145 6.29 -4.04 -9.71
C VAL A 145 5.35 -5.07 -9.12
N ASN A 146 5.83 -6.31 -8.99
CA ASN A 146 5.05 -7.45 -8.52
C ASN A 146 5.96 -8.64 -8.19
N PHE A 147 5.41 -9.60 -7.43
CA PHE A 147 5.94 -10.95 -7.44
C PHE A 147 5.74 -11.57 -8.83
N ARG A 148 6.66 -12.44 -9.25
CA ARG A 148 6.50 -13.19 -10.51
C ARG A 148 5.55 -14.35 -10.29
N ARG A 149 4.77 -14.66 -11.32
CA ARG A 149 3.84 -15.81 -11.33
C ARG A 149 4.53 -17.14 -11.03
N TYR A 150 5.79 -17.29 -11.46
CA TYR A 150 6.58 -18.51 -11.28
C TYR A 150 7.82 -18.23 -10.43
N GLY A 151 8.00 -19.05 -9.40
CA GLY A 151 9.12 -18.99 -8.46
C GLY A 151 8.97 -17.90 -7.39
N ASP A 152 9.96 -17.80 -6.51
CA ASP A 152 10.01 -16.82 -5.43
C ASP A 152 10.82 -15.59 -5.84
N LYS A 153 10.37 -14.91 -6.91
CA LYS A 153 11.08 -13.76 -7.49
C LYS A 153 10.21 -12.51 -7.41
N TYR A 154 10.82 -11.38 -7.05
CA TYR A 154 10.19 -10.08 -7.06
C TYR A 154 10.80 -9.20 -8.15
N SER A 155 9.96 -8.53 -8.95
CA SER A 155 10.38 -7.66 -10.04
C SER A 155 10.34 -6.20 -9.61
N LEU A 156 11.37 -5.45 -9.97
CA LEU A 156 11.45 -4.00 -9.83
C LEU A 156 11.82 -3.37 -11.17
N ILE A 157 11.51 -2.10 -11.33
CA ILE A 157 11.93 -1.27 -12.45
C ILE A 157 12.90 -0.22 -11.92
N TYR A 158 13.98 -0.01 -12.67
CA TYR A 158 14.91 1.10 -12.49
C TYR A 158 14.70 2.12 -13.61
N ILE A 159 14.60 3.39 -13.26
CA ILE A 159 14.56 4.53 -14.19
C ILE A 159 15.40 5.65 -13.58
N ASP A 160 16.40 6.12 -14.32
CA ASP A 160 17.31 7.16 -13.89
C ASP A 160 17.44 8.27 -14.93
N LYS A 161 16.69 9.34 -14.70
CA LYS A 161 16.71 10.53 -15.56
C LYS A 161 18.06 11.25 -15.55
N ASP A 162 18.77 11.21 -14.42
CA ASP A 162 20.09 11.85 -14.30
C ASP A 162 21.15 11.08 -15.10
N LEU A 163 20.93 9.78 -15.29
CA LEU A 163 21.74 8.90 -16.13
C LEU A 163 21.10 8.70 -17.51
N CYS A 164 20.62 9.79 -18.11
CA CYS A 164 20.12 9.84 -19.50
C CYS A 164 18.99 8.84 -19.77
N ASP A 165 17.99 8.86 -18.88
CA ASP A 165 16.83 7.97 -18.91
C ASP A 165 17.19 6.47 -18.96
N THR A 166 18.36 6.12 -18.41
CA THR A 166 18.75 4.72 -18.24
C THR A 166 17.65 3.98 -17.49
N SER A 167 17.13 2.94 -18.12
CA SER A 167 16.07 2.13 -17.55
C SER A 167 16.39 0.64 -17.60
N GLY A 168 15.66 -0.15 -16.84
CA GLY A 168 15.70 -1.61 -16.96
C GLY A 168 14.94 -2.32 -15.86
N ASN A 169 14.96 -3.65 -15.92
CA ASN A 169 14.24 -4.50 -15.01
C ASN A 169 15.20 -5.17 -14.03
N ILE A 170 14.90 -5.10 -12.74
CA ILE A 170 15.63 -5.79 -11.69
C ILE A 170 14.78 -6.96 -11.20
N VAL A 171 15.42 -8.10 -10.99
CA VAL A 171 14.80 -9.28 -10.37
C VAL A 171 15.59 -9.64 -9.14
N ILE A 172 14.89 -9.77 -8.02
CA ILE A 172 15.48 -10.18 -6.76
C ILE A 172 14.81 -11.44 -6.21
N ASN A 173 15.58 -12.27 -5.52
CA ASN A 173 15.09 -13.42 -4.77
C ASN A 173 16.09 -13.79 -3.68
N PHE A 174 15.61 -14.34 -2.57
CA PHE A 174 16.51 -14.89 -1.55
C PHE A 174 17.20 -16.15 -2.08
N THR A 175 18.46 -16.35 -1.67
CA THR A 175 19.24 -17.56 -1.99
C THR A 175 19.41 -18.49 -0.81
N ASP A 176 19.05 -18.05 0.40
CA ASP A 176 19.12 -18.80 1.64
C ASP A 176 17.78 -18.75 2.41
N PRO A 177 17.43 -19.81 3.16
CA PRO A 177 16.21 -19.83 3.97
C PRO A 177 16.15 -18.75 5.06
N SER A 178 17.32 -18.31 5.55
CA SER A 178 17.44 -17.24 6.54
C SER A 178 17.24 -15.83 5.95
N LYS A 179 17.08 -15.71 4.62
CA LYS A 179 16.84 -14.44 3.92
C LYS A 179 17.91 -13.38 4.22
N THR A 180 19.17 -13.80 4.26
CA THR A 180 20.34 -12.94 4.51
C THR A 180 21.15 -12.64 3.25
N GLN A 181 20.89 -13.39 2.18
CA GLN A 181 21.51 -13.26 0.87
C GLN A 181 20.43 -13.08 -0.19
N LEU A 182 20.60 -12.04 -1.00
CA LEU A 182 19.66 -11.63 -2.03
C LEU A 182 20.35 -11.67 -3.38
N ASN A 183 19.95 -12.62 -4.22
CA ASN A 183 20.39 -12.62 -5.61
C ASN A 183 19.72 -11.45 -6.33
N TRP A 184 20.53 -10.66 -7.02
CA TRP A 184 20.12 -9.49 -7.79
C TRP A 184 20.53 -9.67 -9.24
N LYS A 185 19.57 -9.49 -10.15
CA LYS A 185 19.81 -9.47 -11.60
C LYS A 185 19.18 -8.24 -12.23
N TYR A 186 19.99 -7.39 -12.83
CA TYR A 186 19.58 -6.21 -13.57
C TYR A 186 19.72 -6.47 -15.08
N ASN A 187 18.59 -6.41 -15.76
CA ASN A 187 18.50 -6.42 -17.21
C ASN A 187 18.29 -4.99 -17.68
N GLU A 188 19.36 -4.36 -18.11
CA GLU A 188 19.34 -3.03 -18.72
C GLU A 188 18.46 -3.03 -19.97
N GLY A 189 17.62 -2.00 -20.11
CA GLY A 189 16.79 -1.80 -21.28
C GLY A 189 17.60 -1.34 -22.49
N SER A 190 16.98 -1.35 -23.67
CA SER A 190 17.55 -0.70 -24.86
C SER A 190 17.47 0.82 -24.70
N ASN A 191 18.44 1.41 -24.01
CA ASN A 191 18.50 2.85 -23.81
C ASN A 191 19.23 3.50 -25.00
N MET A 192 18.53 4.35 -25.75
CA MET A 192 19.16 5.17 -26.80
C MET A 192 19.79 6.40 -26.16
N ILE A 193 21.12 6.49 -26.15
CA ILE A 193 21.84 7.65 -25.65
C ILE A 193 21.87 8.71 -26.75
N THR A 194 21.17 9.81 -26.52
CA THR A 194 21.05 10.95 -27.45
C THR A 194 22.06 12.05 -27.11
N THR A 195 22.32 12.97 -28.05
CA THR A 195 23.39 14.00 -27.93
C THR A 195 23.16 15.02 -26.81
N ASP A 196 21.94 15.14 -26.31
CA ASP A 196 21.52 15.96 -25.16
C ASP A 196 21.86 15.32 -23.80
N CYS A 197 22.24 14.04 -23.79
CA CYS A 197 22.74 13.36 -22.60
C CYS A 197 24.11 13.94 -22.16
N GLN A 198 24.23 14.35 -20.90
CA GLN A 198 25.49 14.84 -20.34
C GLN A 198 26.64 13.83 -20.42
N TYR A 199 26.32 12.53 -20.50
CA TYR A 199 27.28 11.43 -20.62
C TYR A 199 27.45 10.92 -22.06
N TYR A 200 26.88 11.59 -23.07
CA TYR A 200 26.90 11.14 -24.47
C TYR A 200 28.30 10.82 -24.98
N SER A 201 29.28 11.67 -24.66
CA SER A 201 30.68 11.51 -25.10
C SER A 201 31.55 10.73 -24.09
N THR A 202 30.97 10.23 -22.98
CA THR A 202 31.75 9.57 -21.92
C THR A 202 31.99 8.11 -22.26
N THR A 203 33.27 7.70 -22.27
CA THR A 203 33.66 6.31 -22.54
C THR A 203 34.58 5.78 -21.43
N PRO A 204 34.21 4.72 -20.69
CA PRO A 204 32.94 3.99 -20.76
C PRO A 204 31.76 4.80 -20.17
N PHE A 205 30.54 4.53 -20.64
CA PHE A 205 29.34 5.12 -20.07
C PHE A 205 29.22 4.76 -18.57
N PRO A 206 28.83 5.70 -17.68
CA PRO A 206 28.79 5.44 -16.25
C PRO A 206 27.81 4.31 -15.90
N THR A 207 28.29 3.31 -15.15
CA THR A 207 27.46 2.18 -14.71
C THR A 207 27.08 2.33 -13.24
N ALA A 208 25.81 2.63 -12.98
CA ALA A 208 25.27 2.82 -11.63
C ALA A 208 24.90 1.50 -10.92
N LEU A 209 24.45 0.48 -11.66
CA LEU A 209 23.99 -0.80 -11.10
C LEU A 209 24.78 -2.00 -11.66
N PRO A 210 25.08 -3.01 -10.84
CA PRO A 210 25.64 -4.27 -11.32
C PRO A 210 24.62 -5.08 -12.13
N LYS A 211 25.08 -5.75 -13.19
CA LYS A 211 24.25 -6.68 -13.98
C LYS A 211 23.80 -7.88 -13.16
N GLU A 212 24.73 -8.53 -12.46
CA GLU A 212 24.43 -9.62 -11.54
C GLU A 212 25.31 -9.50 -10.29
N ILE A 213 24.71 -9.73 -9.11
CA ILE A 213 25.41 -9.69 -7.83
C ILE A 213 24.60 -10.45 -6.77
N VAL A 214 25.27 -10.95 -5.72
CA VAL A 214 24.62 -11.36 -4.48
C VAL A 214 24.81 -10.27 -3.46
N LEU A 215 23.72 -9.72 -2.95
CA LEU A 215 23.73 -8.73 -1.88
C LEU A 215 23.57 -9.44 -0.53
N ILE A 216 24.29 -8.95 0.48
CA ILE A 216 24.26 -9.45 1.85
C ILE A 216 23.56 -8.43 2.75
N LYS A 217 22.62 -8.89 3.55
CA LYS A 217 21.91 -8.02 4.51
C LYS A 217 22.91 -7.45 5.53
N GLN A 218 22.76 -6.17 5.88
CA GLN A 218 23.61 -5.46 6.86
C GLN A 218 22.96 -5.36 8.23
#